data_AF-A0A438C6Q9-F1
#
_entry.id   AF-A0A438C6Q9-F1
#
_cell.length_a   1.000
_cell.length_b   1.000
_cell.length_c   1.000
_cell.angle_alpha   90.00
_cell.angle_beta   90.00
_cell.angle_gamma   90.00
#
_symmetry.space_group_name_H-M   'P 1'
#
loop_
_entity.id
_entity.type
_entity.pdbx_description
1 polymer ?
#
loop_
_entity_poly.entity_id
_entity_poly.type
_entity_poly.pdbx_seq_one_letter_code
_entity_poly.pdbx_strand_id
1 'polypeptide(L)'
;MGKLINLRHLQNCGALDLKGLPKGIARLNSLQTLEEFVVSSDGDAECKIGDLRNLNNLRGELEIRGLRKVEDAKEDGPRVVAEALHPHPNLKSLCIGWLSVSASVGELPVLEKLK
;
A
#
# COMPACT_ATOMS: atom_id res chain seq x y z
N MET A 1 -4.74 12.33 12.41
CA MET A 1 -5.68 12.05 11.30
C MET A 1 -7.15 12.42 11.57
N GLY A 2 -7.64 12.53 12.81
CA GLY A 2 -9.08 12.72 13.09
C GLY A 2 -9.76 13.99 12.54
N LYS A 3 -9.02 14.97 12.00
CA LYS A 3 -9.56 16.20 11.40
C LYS A 3 -9.71 16.15 9.88
N LEU A 4 -9.18 15.11 9.22
CA LEU A 4 -9.12 15.00 7.76
C LEU A 4 -10.19 14.07 7.19
N ILE A 5 -11.32 13.90 7.87
CA ILE A 5 -12.39 12.95 7.48
C ILE A 5 -12.94 13.19 6.07
N ASN A 6 -12.83 14.42 5.55
CA ASN A 6 -13.29 14.82 4.22
C ASN A 6 -12.17 14.84 3.18
N LEU A 7 -10.97 14.32 3.49
CA LEU A 7 -9.88 14.24 2.53
C LEU A 7 -10.28 13.32 1.37
N ARG A 8 -10.21 13.86 0.15
CA ARG A 8 -10.55 13.14 -1.08
C ARG A 8 -9.35 12.75 -1.91
N HIS A 9 -8.26 13.52 -1.84
CA HIS A 9 -7.10 13.28 -2.67
C HIS A 9 -5.86 13.27 -1.79
N LEU A 10 -5.18 12.13 -1.78
CA LEU A 10 -3.85 11.96 -1.20
C LEU A 10 -2.95 11.45 -2.32
N GLN A 11 -2.16 12.37 -2.89
CA GLN A 11 -1.15 12.01 -3.88
C GLN A 11 0.12 11.62 -3.14
N ASN A 12 0.62 10.42 -3.43
CA ASN A 12 1.78 9.86 -2.75
C ASN A 12 2.65 9.01 -3.67
N CYS A 13 2.47 9.14 -4.98
CA CYS A 13 3.34 8.56 -5.99
C CYS A 13 4.79 8.98 -5.77
N GLY A 14 5.71 8.03 -5.89
CA GLY A 14 7.15 8.25 -5.77
C GLY A 14 7.65 8.33 -4.33
N ALA A 15 6.80 8.04 -3.32
CA ALA A 15 7.19 8.00 -1.92
C ALA A 15 7.96 6.70 -1.59
N LEU A 16 9.14 6.53 -2.19
CA LEU A 16 9.91 5.27 -2.14
C LEU A 16 10.32 4.88 -0.71
N ASP A 17 10.63 5.86 0.15
CA ASP A 17 11.05 5.65 1.54
C ASP A 17 9.87 5.45 2.52
N LEU A 18 8.63 5.52 2.03
CA LEU A 18 7.44 5.31 2.87
C LEU A 18 7.38 3.84 3.31
N LYS A 19 7.53 3.60 4.61
CA LYS A 19 7.55 2.23 5.18
C LYS A 19 6.18 1.65 5.47
N GLY A 20 5.18 2.52 5.63
CA GLY A 20 3.80 2.17 5.93
C GLY A 20 2.91 3.41 5.94
N LEU A 21 1.61 3.20 5.82
CA LEU A 21 0.61 4.25 5.99
C LEU A 21 0.13 4.29 7.45
N PRO A 22 -0.13 5.46 8.04
CA PRO A 22 -0.68 5.52 9.39
C PRO A 22 -2.11 4.95 9.39
N LYS A 23 -2.49 4.20 10.45
CA LYS A 23 -3.81 3.54 10.58
C LYS A 23 -5.01 4.47 10.42
N GLY A 24 -4.83 5.76 10.64
CA GLY A 24 -5.86 6.76 10.40
C GLY A 24 -6.31 6.87 8.94
N ILE A 25 -5.51 6.43 7.96
CA ILE A 25 -5.89 6.37 6.53
C ILE A 25 -7.11 5.48 6.33
N ALA A 26 -7.17 4.33 7.01
CA ALA A 26 -8.30 3.40 6.95
C ALA A 26 -9.67 4.02 7.30
N ARG A 27 -9.67 5.19 7.96
CA ARG A 27 -10.88 5.92 8.35
C ARG A 27 -11.34 6.95 7.31
N LEU A 28 -10.54 7.19 6.29
CA LEU A 28 -10.81 8.18 5.24
C LEU A 28 -11.73 7.58 4.16
N ASN A 29 -12.97 7.27 4.54
CA ASN A 29 -13.94 6.66 3.63
C ASN A 29 -14.25 7.51 2.38
N SER A 30 -14.03 8.83 2.44
CA SER A 30 -14.25 9.75 1.33
C SER A 30 -13.03 9.89 0.40
N LEU A 31 -11.96 9.14 0.66
CA LEU A 31 -10.75 9.17 -0.13
C LEU A 31 -11.01 8.57 -1.52
N GLN A 32 -10.65 9.34 -2.55
CA GLN A 32 -10.86 9.03 -3.96
C GLN A 32 -9.55 8.78 -4.69
N THR A 33 -8.48 9.48 -4.31
CA THR A 33 -7.15 9.29 -4.89
C THR A 33 -6.19 8.85 -3.80
N LEU A 34 -5.58 7.68 -4.02
CA LEU A 34 -4.44 7.14 -3.32
C LEU A 34 -3.64 6.36 -4.36
N GLU A 35 -2.42 6.80 -4.63
CA GLU A 35 -1.61 6.23 -5.72
C GLU A 35 -0.83 4.99 -5.23
N GLU A 36 -0.36 5.00 -3.98
CA GLU A 36 0.41 3.90 -3.41
C GLU A 36 -0.12 3.47 -2.03
N PHE A 37 -0.40 2.18 -1.85
CA PHE A 37 -0.68 1.56 -0.57
C PHE A 37 0.50 0.70 -0.13
N VAL A 38 1.24 1.19 0.88
CA VAL A 38 2.37 0.46 1.45
C VAL A 38 1.88 -0.44 2.58
N VAL A 39 1.95 -1.74 2.36
CA VAL A 39 1.64 -2.74 3.37
C VAL A 39 2.79 -2.82 4.37
N SER A 40 2.45 -2.70 5.64
CA SER A 40 3.40 -2.86 6.73
C SER A 40 3.05 -4.05 7.61
N SER A 41 4.09 -4.66 8.16
CA SER A 41 4.04 -5.68 9.21
C SER A 41 4.01 -5.07 10.61
N ASP A 42 4.23 -3.76 10.74
CA ASP A 42 4.70 -3.16 11.98
C ASP A 42 3.55 -2.57 12.81
N GLY A 43 3.17 -3.31 13.86
CA GLY A 43 2.34 -2.83 14.96
C GLY A 43 0.90 -2.39 14.62
N ASP A 44 0.20 -1.89 15.63
CA ASP A 44 -1.18 -1.42 15.49
C ASP A 44 -1.31 0.07 15.11
N ALA A 45 -0.19 0.75 14.88
CA ALA A 45 -0.15 2.15 14.47
C ALA A 45 -0.27 2.34 12.95
N GLU A 46 -0.05 1.28 12.18
CA GLU A 46 0.01 1.31 10.72
C GLU A 46 -1.21 0.63 10.07
N CYS A 47 -1.45 1.00 8.81
CA CYS A 47 -2.54 0.51 7.99
C CYS A 47 -2.20 -0.90 7.50
N LYS A 48 -3.09 -1.86 7.75
CA LYS A 48 -2.93 -3.26 7.33
C LYS A 48 -3.60 -3.46 5.98
N ILE A 49 -3.20 -4.49 5.23
CA ILE A 49 -3.80 -4.81 3.93
C ILE A 49 -5.33 -4.92 4.02
N GLY A 50 -5.85 -5.55 5.08
CA GLY A 50 -7.28 -5.69 5.31
C GLY A 50 -8.04 -4.37 5.49
N ASP A 51 -7.38 -3.27 5.80
CA ASP A 51 -7.99 -1.95 5.95
C ASP A 51 -8.37 -1.31 4.59
N LEU A 52 -7.83 -1.81 3.48
CA LEU A 52 -8.19 -1.36 2.12
C LEU A 52 -9.71 -1.44 1.87
N ARG A 53 -10.41 -2.41 2.49
CA ARG A 53 -11.86 -2.56 2.40
C ARG A 53 -12.65 -1.31 2.78
N ASN A 54 -12.06 -0.44 3.62
CA ASN A 54 -12.69 0.78 4.10
C ASN A 54 -12.52 1.95 3.13
N LEU A 55 -11.64 1.83 2.13
CA LEU A 55 -11.33 2.84 1.11
C LEU A 55 -12.14 2.58 -0.17
N ASN A 56 -13.44 2.35 -0.02
CA ASN A 56 -14.34 1.94 -1.12
C ASN A 56 -14.52 2.98 -2.25
N ASN A 57 -14.18 4.24 -1.99
CA ASN A 57 -14.32 5.34 -2.94
C ASN A 57 -13.09 5.60 -3.81
N LEU A 58 -12.03 4.79 -3.67
CA LEU A 58 -10.82 4.91 -4.49
C LEU A 58 -11.15 4.81 -5.99
N ARG A 59 -10.46 5.62 -6.76
CA ARG A 59 -10.64 5.78 -8.20
C ARG A 59 -9.28 5.79 -8.89
N GLY A 60 -9.30 5.47 -10.18
CA GLY A 60 -8.11 5.56 -11.01
C GLY A 60 -7.17 4.39 -10.77
N GLU A 61 -5.94 4.68 -10.37
CA GLU A 61 -4.85 3.70 -10.29
C GLU A 61 -4.37 3.55 -8.85
N LEU A 62 -4.11 2.32 -8.43
CA LEU A 62 -3.55 1.99 -7.13
C LEU A 62 -2.39 1.01 -7.29
N GLU A 63 -1.25 1.32 -6.69
CA GLU A 63 -0.14 0.40 -6.52
C GLU A 63 -0.09 -0.11 -5.08
N ILE A 64 -0.03 -1.43 -4.90
CA ILE A 64 0.16 -2.05 -3.57
C ILE A 64 1.61 -2.52 -3.46
N ARG A 65 2.35 -1.99 -2.47
CA ARG A 65 3.75 -2.32 -2.21
C ARG A 65 3.91 -3.08 -0.88
N GLY A 66 4.99 -3.86 -0.75
CA GLY A 66 5.34 -4.51 0.52
C GLY A 66 4.53 -5.77 0.85
N LEU A 67 3.83 -6.36 -0.13
CA LEU A 67 2.94 -7.49 0.10
C LEU A 67 3.65 -8.73 0.69
N ARG A 68 4.94 -8.93 0.38
CA ARG A 68 5.77 -10.02 0.96
C ARG A 68 5.88 -10.01 2.49
N LYS A 69 5.58 -8.88 3.13
CA LYS A 69 5.58 -8.75 4.60
C LYS A 69 4.36 -9.42 5.25
N VAL A 70 3.34 -9.78 4.46
CA VAL A 70 2.15 -10.51 4.93
C VAL A 70 2.37 -11.99 4.69
N GLU A 71 2.31 -12.80 5.76
CA GLU A 71 2.59 -14.24 5.69
C GLU A 71 1.70 -14.95 4.67
N ASP A 72 0.39 -14.74 4.74
CA ASP A 72 -0.60 -15.33 3.83
C ASP A 72 -0.36 -14.94 2.37
N ALA A 73 0.22 -13.77 2.13
CA ALA A 73 0.49 -13.27 0.78
C ALA A 73 1.78 -13.84 0.18
N LYS A 74 2.61 -14.55 0.96
CA LYS A 74 3.77 -15.29 0.44
C LYS A 74 3.34 -16.50 -0.38
N GLU A 75 2.24 -17.14 0.02
CA GLU A 75 1.66 -18.29 -0.69
C GLU A 75 0.71 -17.85 -1.80
N ASP A 76 -0.21 -16.92 -1.49
CA ASP A 76 -1.23 -16.46 -2.44
C ASP A 76 -1.55 -14.97 -2.27
N GLY A 77 -0.59 -14.14 -2.68
CA GLY A 77 -0.71 -12.68 -2.67
C GLY A 77 -1.93 -12.13 -3.43
N PRO A 78 -2.24 -12.62 -4.65
CA PRO A 78 -3.43 -12.19 -5.39
C PRO A 78 -4.74 -12.41 -4.62
N ARG A 79 -4.91 -13.57 -3.96
CA ARG A 79 -6.10 -13.83 -3.13
C ARG A 79 -6.22 -12.86 -1.97
N VAL A 80 -5.14 -12.62 -1.22
CA VAL A 80 -5.13 -11.69 -0.09
C VAL A 80 -5.51 -10.27 -0.54
N VAL A 81 -5.00 -9.82 -1.69
CA VAL A 81 -5.34 -8.51 -2.25
C VAL A 81 -6.81 -8.45 -2.69
N ALA A 82 -7.32 -9.51 -3.33
CA ALA A 82 -8.73 -9.56 -3.74
C ALA A 82 -9.69 -9.51 -2.54
N GLU A 83 -9.39 -10.25 -1.47
CA GLU A 83 -10.15 -10.22 -0.21
C GLU A 83 -10.08 -8.85 0.49
N ALA A 84 -8.94 -8.17 0.41
CA ALA A 84 -8.76 -6.85 1.01
C ALA A 84 -9.54 -5.76 0.25
N LEU A 85 -9.44 -5.74 -1.08
CA LEU A 85 -10.05 -4.71 -1.92
C LEU A 85 -11.59 -4.82 -1.96
N HIS A 86 -12.16 -6.04 -1.91
CA HIS A 86 -13.58 -6.24 -2.24
C HIS A 86 -13.91 -5.64 -3.65
N PRO A 87 -15.18 -5.65 -4.12
CA PRO A 87 -15.52 -4.95 -5.35
C PRO A 87 -15.26 -3.44 -5.24
N HIS A 88 -14.26 -2.92 -5.97
CA HIS A 88 -14.00 -1.49 -6.16
C HIS A 88 -14.41 -1.04 -7.56
N PRO A 89 -15.67 -0.63 -7.78
CA PRO A 89 -16.20 -0.35 -9.12
C PRO A 89 -15.57 0.86 -9.82
N ASN A 90 -14.88 1.72 -9.08
CA ASN A 90 -14.30 2.95 -9.61
C ASN A 90 -12.78 2.85 -9.86
N LEU A 91 -12.15 1.75 -9.45
CA LEU A 91 -10.73 1.52 -9.69
C LEU A 91 -10.54 1.02 -11.13
N LYS A 92 -9.68 1.71 -11.88
CA LYS A 92 -9.41 1.43 -13.30
C LYS A 92 -8.19 0.53 -13.49
N SER A 93 -7.20 0.66 -12.61
CA SER A 93 -5.96 -0.10 -12.67
C SER A 93 -5.49 -0.46 -11.27
N LEU A 94 -4.94 -1.66 -11.13
CA LEU A 94 -4.33 -2.16 -9.91
C LEU A 94 -2.96 -2.76 -10.27
N CYS A 95 -1.91 -2.23 -9.66
CA CYS A 95 -0.57 -2.78 -9.73
C CYS A 95 -0.23 -3.44 -8.37
N ILE A 96 0.30 -4.65 -8.39
CA ILE A 96 0.73 -5.36 -7.18
C ILE A 96 2.26 -5.52 -7.25
N GLY A 97 2.97 -4.70 -6.48
CA GLY A 97 4.42 -4.74 -6.36
C GLY A 97 4.89 -5.80 -5.36
N TRP A 98 5.55 -6.84 -5.86
CA TRP A 98 6.12 -7.93 -5.04
C TRP A 98 7.57 -7.70 -4.59
N LEU A 99 8.24 -6.65 -5.10
CA LEU A 99 9.62 -6.33 -4.74
C LEU A 99 9.66 -5.54 -3.44
N SER A 100 10.17 -6.15 -2.38
CA SER A 100 10.65 -5.43 -1.20
C SER A 100 12.13 -5.14 -1.43
N VAL A 101 12.47 -4.04 -2.10
CA VAL A 101 13.86 -3.54 -2.07
C VAL A 101 13.93 -2.45 -1.00
N SER A 102 13.95 -2.88 0.26
CA SER A 102 14.58 -2.09 1.32
C SER A 102 15.92 -2.75 1.61
N ALA A 103 16.84 -2.60 0.68
CA ALA A 103 18.22 -2.95 0.92
C ALA A 103 18.97 -1.62 1.08
N SER A 104 19.68 -1.46 2.18
CA SER A 104 20.70 -0.40 2.26
C SER A 104 21.71 -0.62 1.13
N VAL A 105 22.37 0.44 0.63
CA VAL A 105 23.28 0.33 -0.54
C VAL A 105 24.36 -0.76 -0.35
N GLY A 106 24.70 -1.14 0.89
CA GLY A 106 25.61 -2.24 1.22
C GLY A 106 25.02 -3.66 1.18
N GLU A 107 23.71 -3.81 1.02
CA GLU A 107 23.00 -5.11 1.00
C GLU A 107 22.67 -5.58 -0.43
N LEU A 108 23.05 -4.80 -1.45
CA LEU A 108 22.89 -5.15 -2.86
C LEU A 108 24.26 -5.40 -3.50
N PRO A 109 24.79 -6.64 -3.46
CA PRO A 109 26.11 -6.96 -4.03
C PRO A 109 26.23 -6.65 -5.53
N VAL A 110 25.11 -6.46 -6.24
CA VAL A 110 25.10 -6.06 -7.65
C VAL A 110 25.43 -4.58 -7.87
N LEU A 111 25.20 -3.71 -6.89
CA LEU A 111 25.42 -2.26 -7.02
C LEU A 111 26.85 -1.83 -6.67
N GLU A 112 27.64 -2.68 -6.00
CA GLU A 112 29.07 -2.40 -5.75
C GLU A 112 29.90 -2.34 -7.04
N LYS A 113 29.42 -2.97 -8.12
CA LYS A 113 30.10 -3.00 -9.43
C LYS A 113 29.93 -1.71 -10.26
N LEU A 114 29.21 -0.71 -9.74
CA LEU A 114 28.95 0.57 -10.39
C LEU A 114 29.79 1.72 -9.81
N LYS A 115 30.78 1.42 -8.96
CA LYS A 115 31.78 2.36 -8.46
C LYS A 115 33.11 2.21 -9.18
#